data_AF-A0A1L5PCW1-F1
#
_entry.id   AF-A0A1L5PCW1-F1
#
_cell.length_a   1.000
_cell.length_b   1.000
_cell.length_c   1.000
_cell.angle_alpha   90.00
_cell.angle_beta   90.00
_cell.angle_gamma   90.00
#
_symmetry.space_group_name_H-M   'P 1'
#
loop_
_entity.id
_entity.type
_entity.pdbx_description
1 polymer ?
#
loop_
_entity_poly.entity_id
_entity_poly.type
_entity_poly.pdbx_seq_one_letter_code
_entity_poly.pdbx_strand_id
1 'polypeptide(L)'
;MVLNRGKGTFVSGHHLGPIVSGGLLGNCVRDVKGLIMTQNGNLKRRVRARAAKTGESYTAALQHIRRSQDDPAIRSLCMAVAQTSLFDDPRDASALHASGTEMRHLMEEAQKAGARLIHFPEGTTCSPNKRIMSENGPREIGPSDWTRCEWSVLREELEATRKLAGKLKLWTVFGSVHQLTSPHRPHNSLYVISDRGELVTRYDERLLSNTKISFMYSPGKNPVTFEVDGLRFGCSLGMELHYPEIFTEYERHDVDCVLFSTTGETPSLAFVAEALGHAASNSYWVSFSAHAPQSVMAPSGIAAPDGQWAVRCPANGDAAIAITNIRNDPESLARPWRRKARADLYRPHQIDGDPRSDGRNLF
;
A
#
# COMPACT_ATOMS: atom_id res chain seq x y z
N MET A 1 31.98 68.80 3.47
CA MET A 1 31.33 68.81 4.80
C MET A 1 31.96 67.66 5.60
N VAL A 2 32.64 68.03 6.70
CA VAL A 2 33.50 67.29 7.67
C VAL A 2 33.11 65.81 7.91
N LEU A 3 33.92 64.76 7.69
CA LEU A 3 35.18 64.22 8.30
C LEU A 3 35.06 63.51 9.67
N ASN A 4 35.34 62.19 9.72
CA ASN A 4 36.30 61.51 10.62
C ASN A 4 36.37 59.99 10.29
N ARG A 5 37.50 59.43 9.79
CA ARG A 5 38.74 58.93 10.46
C ARG A 5 38.51 57.66 11.31
N GLY A 6 39.28 56.56 11.19
CA GLY A 6 40.42 56.25 10.32
C GLY A 6 41.14 54.93 10.67
N LYS A 7 42.20 54.64 9.88
CA LYS A 7 43.44 53.87 10.15
C LYS A 7 43.31 52.35 10.36
N GLY A 8 44.12 51.45 9.79
CA GLY A 8 45.34 51.53 8.97
C GLY A 8 46.28 50.34 9.26
N THR A 9 46.73 49.64 8.20
CA THR A 9 48.07 49.00 7.94
C THR A 9 48.64 47.94 8.89
N PHE A 10 49.04 46.71 8.50
CA PHE A 10 49.99 46.14 7.50
C PHE A 10 51.35 45.70 8.12
N VAL A 11 51.83 44.51 7.68
CA VAL A 11 53.23 44.02 7.56
C VAL A 11 53.84 43.07 8.64
N SER A 12 54.02 41.81 8.18
CA SER A 12 55.18 40.88 8.18
C SER A 12 56.09 40.61 9.39
N GLY A 13 56.55 39.36 9.51
CA GLY A 13 57.86 39.04 10.10
C GLY A 13 58.15 37.54 10.26
N HIS A 14 59.13 37.06 9.51
CA HIS A 14 59.65 35.68 9.33
C HIS A 14 60.35 35.00 10.54
N HIS A 15 60.50 33.66 10.41
CA HIS A 15 61.65 32.80 10.82
C HIS A 15 61.86 32.51 12.33
N LEU A 16 62.27 31.34 12.84
CA LEU A 16 63.13 30.22 12.40
C LEU A 16 62.99 29.01 13.36
N GLY A 17 63.02 27.78 12.84
CA GLY A 17 63.88 26.65 13.31
C GLY A 17 63.59 25.89 14.63
N PRO A 18 64.09 24.63 14.76
CA PRO A 18 63.47 23.56 15.58
C PRO A 18 64.33 23.09 16.77
N ILE A 19 63.72 22.46 17.79
CA ILE A 19 64.42 21.61 18.77
C ILE A 19 63.60 20.35 19.12
N VAL A 20 64.31 19.23 19.18
CA VAL A 20 63.91 17.82 19.37
C VAL A 20 63.76 17.45 20.86
N SER A 21 63.10 16.30 21.12
CA SER A 21 63.03 15.48 22.36
C SER A 21 61.72 15.68 23.14
N GLY A 22 60.86 14.70 23.37
CA GLY A 22 61.09 13.31 23.75
C GLY A 22 60.44 13.10 25.12
N GLY A 23 59.44 12.21 25.25
CA GLY A 23 58.88 11.83 26.55
C GLY A 23 57.37 11.56 26.57
N LEU A 24 57.01 10.29 26.73
CA LEU A 24 55.67 9.82 27.09
C LEU A 24 55.23 10.33 28.47
N LEU A 25 53.96 10.74 28.61
CA LEU A 25 53.00 10.25 29.63
C LEU A 25 51.68 11.07 29.60
N GLY A 26 50.55 10.36 29.52
CA GLY A 26 49.39 10.63 30.39
C GLY A 26 48.40 11.75 30.05
N ASN A 27 47.40 11.42 29.24
CA ASN A 27 45.97 11.77 29.33
C ASN A 27 45.43 13.21 29.37
N CYS A 28 44.38 13.34 28.53
CA CYS A 28 43.14 14.12 28.67
C CYS A 28 43.12 15.57 28.15
N VAL A 29 42.33 15.80 27.08
CA VAL A 29 41.12 16.67 27.01
C VAL A 29 40.53 16.47 25.60
N ARG A 30 39.46 15.66 25.49
CA ARG A 30 38.03 16.01 25.27
C ARG A 30 37.68 16.51 23.87
N ASP A 31 36.98 15.63 23.18
CA ASP A 31 36.16 15.90 22.00
C ASP A 31 34.67 15.87 22.44
N VAL A 32 33.85 16.83 22.01
CA VAL A 32 32.45 17.08 22.47
C VAL A 32 31.70 17.65 21.27
N LYS A 33 30.61 17.12 20.68
CA LYS A 33 29.51 16.16 21.00
C LYS A 33 28.96 15.69 19.62
N GLY A 34 28.40 14.50 19.36
CA GLY A 34 27.89 13.46 20.26
C GLY A 34 26.39 13.20 20.01
N LEU A 35 26.05 12.39 18.98
CA LEU A 35 24.91 11.43 18.91
C LEU A 35 24.78 10.88 17.47
N ILE A 36 24.48 9.57 17.34
CA ILE A 36 24.27 8.78 16.10
C ILE A 36 25.55 8.25 15.37
N MET A 37 26.35 7.40 16.03
CA MET A 37 27.36 6.57 15.32
C MET A 37 27.45 5.10 15.80
N THR A 38 26.71 4.72 16.85
CA THR A 38 26.94 3.43 17.55
C THR A 38 26.04 2.29 17.08
N GLN A 39 24.77 2.53 16.72
CA GLN A 39 23.88 1.47 16.24
C GLN A 39 24.29 0.94 14.86
N ASN A 40 24.70 1.84 13.96
CA ASN A 40 25.04 1.48 12.58
C ASN A 40 26.40 0.74 12.50
N GLY A 41 27.34 1.06 13.39
CA GLY A 41 28.64 0.37 13.48
C GLY A 41 28.53 -1.05 14.03
N ASN A 42 27.70 -1.26 15.06
CA ASN A 42 27.47 -2.58 15.65
C ASN A 42 26.71 -3.51 14.69
N LEU A 43 25.72 -2.99 13.95
CA LEU A 43 25.02 -3.76 12.92
C LEU A 43 25.98 -4.19 11.81
N LYS A 44 26.74 -3.26 11.23
CA LYS A 44 27.74 -3.57 10.19
C LYS A 44 28.76 -4.62 10.65
N ARG A 45 29.21 -4.55 11.91
CA ARG A 45 30.14 -5.52 12.49
C ARG A 45 29.52 -6.92 12.59
N ARG A 46 28.27 -7.03 13.06
CA ARG A 46 27.54 -8.30 13.13
C ARG A 46 27.31 -8.91 11.75
N VAL A 47 26.97 -8.09 10.75
CA VAL A 47 26.76 -8.55 9.36
C VAL A 47 28.04 -9.10 8.76
N ARG A 48 29.16 -8.38 8.92
CA ARG A 48 30.47 -8.85 8.45
C ARG A 48 30.91 -10.13 9.16
N ALA A 49 30.71 -10.23 10.47
CA ALA A 49 31.05 -11.41 11.24
C ALA A 49 30.26 -12.65 10.79
N ARG A 50 28.95 -12.50 10.50
CA ARG A 50 28.14 -13.58 9.96
C ARG A 50 28.56 -13.97 8.54
N ALA A 51 28.66 -13.00 7.62
CA ALA A 51 29.08 -13.25 6.24
C ALA A 51 30.41 -14.02 6.19
N ALA A 52 31.37 -13.65 7.04
CA ALA A 52 32.65 -14.36 7.16
C ALA A 52 32.52 -15.79 7.73
N LYS A 53 31.56 -16.03 8.63
CA LYS A 53 31.32 -17.34 9.25
C LYS A 53 30.53 -18.29 8.35
N THR A 54 29.60 -17.78 7.55
CA THR A 54 28.64 -18.60 6.78
C THR A 54 28.95 -18.64 5.29
N GLY A 55 29.86 -17.79 4.78
CA GLY A 55 30.10 -17.62 3.35
C GLY A 55 28.96 -16.91 2.61
N GLU A 56 27.96 -16.40 3.34
CA GLU A 56 26.84 -15.64 2.78
C GLU A 56 27.30 -14.27 2.27
N SER A 57 26.60 -13.75 1.26
CA SER A 57 26.79 -12.35 0.85
C SER A 57 26.40 -11.39 1.98
N TYR A 58 26.98 -10.18 1.98
CA TYR A 58 26.69 -9.17 3.00
C TYR A 58 25.18 -8.84 3.09
N THR A 59 24.47 -8.84 1.95
CA THR A 59 23.03 -8.60 1.88
C THR A 59 22.22 -9.74 2.51
N ALA A 60 22.59 -11.00 2.24
CA ALA A 60 21.95 -12.17 2.86
C ALA A 60 22.19 -12.20 4.39
N ALA A 61 23.42 -11.90 4.83
CA ALA A 61 23.74 -11.79 6.25
C ALA A 61 23.00 -10.63 6.94
N LEU A 62 22.81 -9.51 6.24
CA LEU A 62 22.04 -8.36 6.75
C LEU A 62 20.54 -8.70 6.90
N GLN A 63 19.97 -9.39 5.93
CA GLN A 63 18.58 -9.87 6.01
C GLN A 63 18.39 -10.84 7.18
N HIS A 64 19.35 -11.76 7.40
CA HIS A 64 19.31 -12.68 8.54
C HIS A 64 19.40 -11.98 9.90
N ILE A 65 20.27 -10.97 10.02
CA ILE A 65 20.43 -10.25 11.29
C ILE A 65 19.24 -9.34 11.59
N ARG A 66 18.62 -8.76 10.55
CA ARG A 66 17.34 -8.04 10.69
C ARG A 66 16.23 -8.99 11.16
N ARG A 67 16.11 -10.16 10.52
CA ARG A 67 15.16 -11.22 10.92
C ARG A 67 15.35 -11.71 12.36
N SER A 68 16.58 -11.68 12.91
CA SER A 68 16.86 -12.14 14.28
C SER A 68 16.59 -11.09 15.36
N GLN A 69 16.33 -9.82 14.99
CA GLN A 69 15.95 -8.77 15.95
C GLN A 69 14.43 -8.64 16.10
N ASP A 70 13.68 -9.21 15.18
CA ASP A 70 12.23 -9.38 15.27
C ASP A 70 11.96 -10.76 15.88
N ASP A 71 11.78 -10.82 17.20
CA ASP A 71 11.03 -11.91 17.82
C ASP A 71 9.68 -11.98 17.08
N PRO A 72 9.12 -13.16 16.70
CA PRO A 72 7.85 -13.26 15.98
C PRO A 72 6.68 -12.85 16.89
N ALA A 73 6.61 -11.56 17.19
CA ALA A 73 5.55 -10.96 17.95
C ALA A 73 4.31 -10.92 17.06
N ILE A 74 3.23 -11.51 17.56
CA ILE A 74 1.90 -11.37 16.98
C ILE A 74 1.57 -9.87 16.97
N ARG A 75 1.41 -9.32 15.77
CA ARG A 75 0.97 -7.96 15.51
C ARG A 75 -0.52 -8.00 15.21
N SER A 76 -1.26 -7.04 15.74
CA SER A 76 -2.70 -6.93 15.55
C SER A 76 -3.07 -5.47 15.41
N LEU A 77 -4.05 -5.17 14.56
CA LEU A 77 -4.66 -3.84 14.47
C LEU A 77 -6.15 -3.94 14.18
N CYS A 78 -6.89 -2.97 14.69
CA CYS A 78 -8.30 -2.80 14.40
C CYS A 78 -8.46 -2.12 13.03
N MET A 79 -9.09 -2.82 12.08
CA MET A 79 -9.24 -2.37 10.71
C MET A 79 -10.72 -2.22 10.36
N ALA A 80 -11.06 -1.09 9.75
CA ALA A 80 -12.36 -0.84 9.15
C ALA A 80 -12.30 -1.00 7.62
N VAL A 81 -13.38 -1.51 7.05
CA VAL A 81 -13.69 -1.43 5.63
C VAL A 81 -15.00 -0.68 5.46
N ALA A 82 -15.05 0.20 4.46
CA ALA A 82 -16.24 0.98 4.14
C ALA A 82 -16.94 0.45 2.88
N GLN A 83 -18.25 0.64 2.84
CA GLN A 83 -19.01 0.73 1.59
C GLN A 83 -19.63 2.13 1.52
N THR A 84 -19.64 2.72 0.32
CA THR A 84 -20.04 4.12 0.10
C THR A 84 -21.09 4.23 -0.98
N SER A 85 -21.85 5.32 -0.98
CA SER A 85 -22.70 5.69 -2.11
C SER A 85 -21.89 5.70 -3.42
N LEU A 86 -22.54 5.37 -4.53
CA LEU A 86 -21.92 5.46 -5.86
C LEU A 86 -22.15 6.86 -6.44
N PHE A 87 -21.07 7.48 -6.86
CA PHE A 87 -21.09 8.73 -7.60
C PHE A 87 -20.24 8.62 -8.86
N ASP A 88 -20.82 8.88 -10.03
CA ASP A 88 -20.21 8.56 -11.32
C ASP A 88 -20.16 9.72 -12.34
N ASP A 89 -20.69 10.91 -12.01
CA ASP A 89 -20.62 12.09 -12.88
C ASP A 89 -19.58 13.10 -12.40
N PRO A 90 -18.33 13.10 -12.91
CA PRO A 90 -17.28 13.98 -12.41
C PRO A 90 -17.47 15.47 -12.75
N ARG A 91 -18.57 15.85 -13.41
CA ARG A 91 -18.98 17.24 -13.68
C ARG A 91 -19.79 17.83 -12.52
N ASP A 92 -20.38 16.99 -11.68
CA ASP A 92 -21.26 17.44 -10.60
C ASP A 92 -20.44 17.78 -9.34
N ALA A 93 -20.11 19.06 -9.21
CA ALA A 93 -19.39 19.58 -8.05
C ALA A 93 -20.14 19.33 -6.73
N SER A 94 -21.47 19.43 -6.71
CA SER A 94 -22.26 19.26 -5.49
C SER A 94 -22.17 17.81 -5.01
N ALA A 95 -22.26 16.87 -5.92
CA ALA A 95 -22.19 15.45 -5.59
C ALA A 95 -20.74 14.99 -5.28
N LEU A 96 -19.71 15.62 -5.87
CA LEU A 96 -18.32 15.46 -5.41
C LEU A 96 -18.14 15.90 -3.95
N HIS A 97 -18.67 17.06 -3.57
CA HIS A 97 -18.64 17.50 -2.17
C HIS A 97 -19.41 16.55 -1.24
N ALA A 98 -20.54 16.00 -1.72
CA ALA A 98 -21.33 15.04 -0.97
C ALA A 98 -20.57 13.72 -0.74
N SER A 99 -19.91 13.16 -1.77
CA SER A 99 -19.13 11.93 -1.64
C SER A 99 -17.93 12.12 -0.70
N GLY A 100 -17.23 13.25 -0.80
CA GLY A 100 -16.13 13.58 0.10
C GLY A 100 -16.60 13.77 1.55
N THR A 101 -17.80 14.34 1.75
CA THR A 101 -18.40 14.49 3.08
C THR A 101 -18.81 13.14 3.67
N GLU A 102 -19.43 12.25 2.89
CA GLU A 102 -19.76 10.89 3.31
C GLU A 102 -18.49 10.11 3.70
N MET A 103 -17.46 10.12 2.85
CA MET A 103 -16.19 9.46 3.14
C MET A 103 -15.58 9.94 4.46
N ARG A 104 -15.55 11.26 4.68
CA ARG A 104 -15.04 11.84 5.93
C ARG A 104 -15.91 11.48 7.14
N HIS A 105 -17.23 11.38 7.00
CA HIS A 105 -18.11 10.91 8.07
C HIS A 105 -17.78 9.47 8.47
N LEU A 106 -17.62 8.57 7.49
CA LEU A 106 -17.25 7.17 7.74
C LEU A 106 -15.85 7.05 8.38
N MET A 107 -14.91 7.95 8.06
CA MET A 107 -13.62 8.05 8.77
C MET A 107 -13.80 8.37 10.25
N GLU A 108 -14.68 9.32 10.59
CA GLU A 108 -14.98 9.67 11.98
C GLU A 108 -15.65 8.50 12.73
N GLU A 109 -16.57 7.79 12.08
CA GLU A 109 -17.19 6.59 12.66
C GLU A 109 -16.16 5.49 12.92
N ALA A 110 -15.27 5.23 11.97
CA ALA A 110 -14.22 4.24 12.15
C ALA A 110 -13.24 4.63 13.26
N GLN A 111 -12.87 5.91 13.37
CA GLN A 111 -12.04 6.39 14.48
C GLN A 111 -12.73 6.22 15.83
N LYS A 112 -14.03 6.56 15.93
CA LYS A 112 -14.83 6.34 17.15
C LYS A 112 -14.93 4.86 17.52
N ALA A 113 -14.98 3.98 16.52
CA ALA A 113 -14.95 2.53 16.70
C ALA A 113 -13.54 1.97 17.01
N GLY A 114 -12.51 2.83 17.08
CA GLY A 114 -11.15 2.44 17.45
C GLY A 114 -10.31 1.89 16.30
N ALA A 115 -10.72 2.08 15.04
CA ALA A 115 -9.94 1.66 13.88
C ALA A 115 -8.59 2.41 13.82
N ARG A 116 -7.54 1.69 13.40
CA ARG A 116 -6.22 2.24 13.05
C ARG A 116 -6.09 2.50 11.56
N LEU A 117 -6.83 1.75 10.75
CA LEU A 117 -6.90 1.90 9.30
C LEU A 117 -8.36 1.77 8.82
N ILE A 118 -8.75 2.60 7.84
CA ILE A 118 -9.98 2.46 7.07
C ILE A 118 -9.66 2.31 5.58
N HIS A 119 -10.36 1.37 4.92
CA HIS A 119 -10.24 1.09 3.48
C HIS A 119 -11.57 1.35 2.76
N PHE A 120 -11.53 2.08 1.65
CA PHE A 120 -12.69 2.50 0.86
C PHE A 120 -12.70 1.95 -0.59
N PRO A 121 -13.85 2.01 -1.30
CA PRO A 121 -14.02 1.42 -2.63
C PRO A 121 -13.19 2.08 -3.74
N GLU A 122 -13.16 1.44 -4.91
CA GLU A 122 -12.61 2.06 -6.11
C GLU A 122 -13.44 3.30 -6.46
N GLY A 123 -12.80 4.41 -6.80
CA GLY A 123 -13.53 5.64 -7.14
C GLY A 123 -14.44 6.14 -6.00
N THR A 124 -14.03 6.00 -4.74
CA THR A 124 -14.77 6.50 -3.56
C THR A 124 -15.21 7.96 -3.73
N THR A 125 -14.31 8.81 -4.25
CA THR A 125 -14.62 10.23 -4.51
C THR A 125 -15.54 10.39 -5.73
N CYS A 126 -15.28 9.62 -6.77
CA CYS A 126 -16.04 9.53 -8.01
C CYS A 126 -15.51 8.34 -8.80
N SER A 127 -16.39 7.54 -9.38
CA SER A 127 -16.08 6.50 -10.37
C SER A 127 -16.63 6.95 -11.73
N PRO A 128 -15.88 7.75 -12.51
CA PRO A 128 -16.39 8.37 -13.73
C PRO A 128 -17.08 7.40 -14.68
N ASN A 129 -18.30 7.76 -15.09
CA ASN A 129 -19.08 6.98 -16.02
C ASN A 129 -18.51 7.12 -17.44
N LYS A 130 -18.12 5.99 -18.03
CA LYS A 130 -17.58 5.91 -19.41
C LYS A 130 -18.43 6.61 -20.48
N ARG A 131 -19.76 6.67 -20.30
CA ARG A 131 -20.66 7.33 -21.26
C ARG A 131 -20.70 8.84 -21.06
N ILE A 132 -20.67 9.30 -19.82
CA ILE A 132 -20.58 10.72 -19.47
C ILE A 132 -19.25 11.30 -19.95
N MET A 133 -18.17 10.52 -19.81
CA MET A 133 -16.84 10.94 -20.23
C MET A 133 -16.62 10.89 -21.73
N SER A 134 -17.43 10.16 -22.50
CA SER A 134 -17.23 9.97 -23.94
C SER A 134 -17.25 11.30 -24.71
N GLU A 135 -16.17 11.56 -25.46
CA GLU A 135 -16.07 12.66 -26.43
C GLU A 135 -17.13 12.53 -27.54
N ASN A 136 -17.47 11.29 -27.92
CA ASN A 136 -18.45 10.98 -28.97
C ASN A 136 -19.92 11.15 -28.51
N GLY A 137 -20.13 11.55 -27.25
CA GLY A 137 -21.44 11.72 -26.64
C GLY A 137 -21.95 10.47 -25.91
N PRO A 138 -23.09 10.57 -25.20
CA PRO A 138 -23.51 9.57 -24.20
C PRO A 138 -23.95 8.21 -24.78
N ARG A 139 -24.24 8.14 -26.08
CA ARG A 139 -24.75 6.92 -26.73
C ARG A 139 -23.64 5.94 -27.07
N GLU A 140 -22.44 6.43 -27.35
CA GLU A 140 -21.28 5.62 -27.74
C GLU A 140 -20.17 5.75 -26.71
N ILE A 141 -19.45 4.66 -26.46
CA ILE A 141 -18.27 4.69 -25.59
C ILE A 141 -17.06 4.99 -26.48
N GLY A 142 -16.58 6.23 -26.43
CA GLY A 142 -15.37 6.68 -27.12
C GLY A 142 -14.30 7.15 -26.14
N PRO A 143 -13.21 7.78 -26.63
CA PRO A 143 -12.18 8.38 -25.79
C PRO A 143 -12.78 9.30 -24.72
N SER A 144 -12.22 9.26 -23.50
CA SER A 144 -12.71 10.07 -22.38
C SER A 144 -12.17 11.50 -22.42
N ASP A 145 -13.10 12.47 -22.39
CA ASP A 145 -12.85 13.91 -22.26
C ASP A 145 -12.60 14.29 -20.79
N TRP A 146 -11.35 14.25 -20.37
CA TRP A 146 -10.97 14.59 -19.01
C TRP A 146 -11.04 16.09 -18.70
N THR A 147 -11.38 16.95 -19.66
CA THR A 147 -11.67 18.37 -19.38
C THR A 147 -13.02 18.55 -18.67
N ARG A 148 -13.88 17.53 -18.71
CA ARG A 148 -15.20 17.52 -18.03
C ARG A 148 -15.11 17.30 -16.52
N CYS A 149 -13.96 16.86 -16.01
CA CYS A 149 -13.83 16.59 -14.58
C CYS A 149 -13.59 17.90 -13.82
N GLU A 150 -14.36 18.11 -12.75
CA GLU A 150 -14.19 19.21 -11.80
C GLU A 150 -12.94 19.00 -10.91
N TRP A 151 -11.76 19.15 -11.52
CA TRP A 151 -10.47 18.83 -10.90
C TRP A 151 -10.14 19.68 -9.65
N SER A 152 -10.61 20.93 -9.61
CA SER A 152 -10.43 21.80 -8.43
C SER A 152 -11.20 21.24 -7.24
N VAL A 153 -12.48 20.92 -7.44
CA VAL A 153 -13.37 20.36 -6.42
C VAL A 153 -12.83 19.02 -5.93
N LEU A 154 -12.46 18.13 -6.85
CA LEU A 154 -11.86 16.84 -6.48
C LEU A 154 -10.62 17.06 -5.60
N ARG A 155 -9.72 17.98 -5.97
CA ARG A 155 -8.50 18.26 -5.20
C ARG A 155 -8.79 18.83 -3.82
N GLU A 156 -9.79 19.69 -3.69
CA GLU A 156 -10.24 20.22 -2.40
C GLU A 156 -10.72 19.10 -1.47
N GLU A 157 -11.53 18.17 -1.99
CA GLU A 157 -12.03 17.03 -1.22
C GLU A 157 -10.91 16.05 -0.83
N LEU A 158 -9.94 15.81 -1.72
CA LEU A 158 -8.75 15.00 -1.43
C LEU A 158 -7.92 15.64 -0.31
N GLU A 159 -7.71 16.95 -0.35
CA GLU A 159 -6.92 17.66 0.65
C GLU A 159 -7.65 17.76 2.00
N ALA A 160 -8.96 17.95 2.00
CA ALA A 160 -9.79 17.91 3.20
C ALA A 160 -9.73 16.53 3.88
N THR A 161 -9.81 15.46 3.08
CA THR A 161 -9.69 14.07 3.54
C THR A 161 -8.31 13.81 4.14
N ARG A 162 -7.24 14.25 3.47
CA ARG A 162 -5.87 14.12 3.95
C ARG A 162 -5.66 14.82 5.29
N LYS A 163 -6.18 16.04 5.45
CA LYS A 163 -6.13 16.79 6.73
C LYS A 163 -6.90 16.07 7.83
N LEU A 164 -8.07 15.51 7.52
CA LEU A 164 -8.87 14.77 8.49
C LEU A 164 -8.17 13.50 8.96
N ALA A 165 -7.53 12.74 8.07
CA ALA A 165 -6.76 11.55 8.43
C ALA A 165 -5.70 11.86 9.51
N GLY A 166 -4.96 12.97 9.35
CA GLY A 166 -4.00 13.43 10.35
C GLY A 166 -4.64 13.87 11.67
N LYS A 167 -5.79 14.55 11.62
CA LYS A 167 -6.54 14.95 12.83
C LYS A 167 -7.05 13.74 13.61
N LEU A 168 -7.59 12.74 12.90
CA LEU A 168 -8.13 11.51 13.48
C LEU A 168 -7.04 10.51 13.90
N LYS A 169 -5.80 10.72 13.45
CA LYS A 169 -4.70 9.75 13.53
C LYS A 169 -5.10 8.40 12.94
N LEU A 170 -5.74 8.42 11.78
CA LEU A 170 -6.32 7.26 11.12
C LEU A 170 -5.65 7.05 9.76
N TRP A 171 -5.07 5.87 9.55
CA TRP A 171 -4.63 5.48 8.21
C TRP A 171 -5.83 5.36 7.29
N THR A 172 -5.76 5.99 6.13
CA THR A 172 -6.91 6.08 5.22
C THR A 172 -6.48 5.66 3.83
N VAL A 173 -7.13 4.64 3.28
CA VAL A 173 -6.90 4.14 1.91
C VAL A 173 -8.18 4.27 1.11
N PHE A 174 -8.15 5.03 0.02
CA PHE A 174 -9.38 5.30 -0.75
C PHE A 174 -9.12 5.45 -2.25
N GLY A 175 -10.14 5.12 -3.04
CA GLY A 175 -10.11 5.17 -4.49
C GLY A 175 -10.44 6.54 -5.06
N SER A 176 -9.66 6.97 -6.05
CA SER A 176 -9.90 8.23 -6.76
C SER A 176 -9.13 8.25 -8.09
N VAL A 177 -9.41 9.27 -8.90
CA VAL A 177 -8.71 9.49 -10.17
C VAL A 177 -7.46 10.35 -9.94
N HIS A 178 -6.32 9.91 -10.46
CA HIS A 178 -5.07 10.66 -10.39
C HIS A 178 -4.75 11.36 -11.72
N GLN A 179 -4.86 12.70 -11.72
CA GLN A 179 -4.55 13.53 -12.87
C GLN A 179 -3.07 13.43 -13.28
N LEU A 180 -2.81 13.18 -14.57
CA LEU A 180 -1.48 13.25 -15.17
C LEU A 180 -1.34 14.50 -16.04
N THR A 181 -0.10 14.84 -16.38
CA THR A 181 0.18 15.91 -17.34
C THR A 181 -0.26 15.49 -18.74
N SER A 182 -0.81 16.44 -19.50
CA SER A 182 -1.17 16.25 -20.91
C SER A 182 0.00 15.70 -21.72
N PRO A 183 -0.22 14.79 -22.69
CA PRO A 183 -1.51 14.27 -23.18
C PRO A 183 -1.99 12.98 -22.49
N HIS A 184 -1.45 12.64 -21.32
CA HIS A 184 -1.72 11.35 -20.69
C HIS A 184 -3.09 11.33 -20.01
N ARG A 185 -3.83 10.23 -20.22
CA ARG A 185 -5.04 9.92 -19.45
C ARG A 185 -4.67 9.67 -17.98
N PRO A 186 -5.52 10.03 -17.01
CA PRO A 186 -5.24 9.82 -15.60
C PRO A 186 -5.09 8.33 -15.24
N HIS A 187 -4.62 8.06 -14.03
CA HIS A 187 -4.70 6.74 -13.43
C HIS A 187 -6.00 6.57 -12.64
N ASN A 188 -6.46 5.33 -12.54
CA ASN A 188 -7.39 4.90 -11.51
C ASN A 188 -6.56 4.40 -10.32
N SER A 189 -6.74 5.00 -9.15
CA SER A 189 -5.74 4.89 -8.08
C SER A 189 -6.34 4.67 -6.70
N LEU A 190 -5.57 4.00 -5.83
CA LEU A 190 -5.76 4.05 -4.38
C LEU A 190 -4.71 4.95 -3.76
N TYR A 191 -5.14 6.01 -3.08
CA TYR A 191 -4.26 6.83 -2.26
C TYR A 191 -4.10 6.22 -0.87
N VAL A 192 -2.88 6.24 -0.34
CA VAL A 192 -2.56 5.77 1.02
C VAL A 192 -2.11 6.96 1.86
N ILE A 193 -2.94 7.38 2.79
CA ILE A 193 -2.68 8.49 3.71
C ILE A 193 -2.35 7.95 5.09
N SER A 194 -1.25 8.43 5.68
CA SER A 194 -0.85 8.07 7.04
C SER A 194 -1.74 8.71 8.10
N ASP A 195 -1.62 8.22 9.34
CA ASP A 195 -2.19 8.84 10.53
C ASP A 195 -1.60 10.21 10.89
N ARG A 196 -0.60 10.70 10.14
CA ARG A 196 -0.10 12.08 10.20
C ARG A 196 -0.70 12.96 9.12
N GLY A 197 -1.55 12.40 8.27
CA GLY A 197 -2.08 13.06 7.08
C GLY A 197 -1.06 13.16 5.95
N GLU A 198 0.00 12.36 5.94
CA GLU A 198 0.98 12.38 4.84
C GLU A 198 0.50 11.44 3.72
N LEU A 199 0.58 11.87 2.45
CA LEU A 199 0.42 10.95 1.32
C LEU A 199 1.66 10.06 1.24
N VAL A 200 1.56 8.84 1.77
CA VAL A 200 2.68 7.89 1.87
C VAL A 200 3.00 7.31 0.51
N THR A 201 1.96 6.90 -0.22
CA THR A 201 2.09 6.28 -1.53
C THR A 201 0.74 6.29 -2.26
N ARG A 202 0.77 5.88 -3.51
CA ARG A 202 -0.40 5.70 -4.37
C ARG A 202 -0.22 4.43 -5.19
N TYR A 203 -1.23 3.57 -5.19
CA TYR A 203 -1.35 2.44 -6.10
C TYR A 203 -2.13 2.87 -7.34
N ASP A 204 -1.67 2.47 -8.53
CA ASP A 204 -2.36 2.72 -9.80
C ASP A 204 -2.74 1.37 -10.39
N GLU A 205 -4.00 1.19 -10.79
CA GLU A 205 -4.52 -0.07 -11.36
C GLU A 205 -3.67 -0.50 -12.56
N ARG A 206 -3.14 -1.72 -12.52
CA ARG A 206 -2.16 -2.25 -13.48
C ARG A 206 -2.85 -3.00 -14.60
N LEU A 207 -3.85 -3.82 -14.27
CA LEU A 207 -4.61 -4.63 -15.24
C LEU A 207 -6.00 -4.05 -15.47
N LEU A 208 -6.04 -3.05 -16.35
CA LEU A 208 -7.27 -2.35 -16.73
C LEU A 208 -8.22 -3.24 -17.56
N SER A 209 -9.52 -3.09 -17.33
CA SER A 209 -10.55 -3.66 -18.22
C SER A 209 -10.43 -3.13 -19.65
N ASN A 210 -11.02 -3.85 -20.62
CA ASN A 210 -11.00 -3.43 -22.03
C ASN A 210 -11.47 -1.98 -22.23
N THR A 211 -12.57 -1.59 -21.55
CA THR A 211 -13.04 -0.20 -21.61
C THR A 211 -12.04 0.77 -20.99
N LYS A 212 -11.52 0.43 -19.79
CA LYS A 212 -10.61 1.32 -19.06
C LYS A 212 -9.34 1.61 -19.87
N ILE A 213 -8.68 0.59 -20.43
CA ILE A 213 -7.47 0.77 -21.24
C ILE A 213 -7.76 1.46 -22.57
N SER A 214 -8.86 1.12 -23.23
CA SER A 214 -9.18 1.67 -24.56
C SER A 214 -9.51 3.16 -24.49
N PHE A 215 -10.20 3.60 -23.43
CA PHE A 215 -10.85 4.91 -23.43
C PHE A 215 -10.56 5.80 -22.22
N MET A 216 -10.32 5.24 -21.04
CA MET A 216 -10.43 6.01 -19.79
C MET A 216 -9.10 6.32 -19.12
N TYR A 217 -8.25 5.32 -18.91
CA TYR A 217 -7.11 5.44 -17.98
C TYR A 217 -5.80 4.97 -18.60
N SER A 218 -4.70 5.47 -18.07
CA SER A 218 -3.36 4.91 -18.27
C SER A 218 -3.10 3.86 -17.17
N PRO A 219 -2.50 2.69 -17.49
CA PRO A 219 -2.22 1.67 -16.47
C PRO A 219 -1.06 2.06 -15.56
N GLY A 220 -1.13 1.60 -14.32
CA GLY A 220 -0.01 1.52 -13.39
C GLY A 220 0.99 0.43 -13.78
N LYS A 221 2.04 0.26 -12.97
CA LYS A 221 3.13 -0.69 -13.27
C LYS A 221 3.48 -1.60 -12.10
N ASN A 222 3.69 -1.01 -10.92
CA ASN A 222 4.31 -1.68 -9.80
C ASN A 222 3.28 -2.08 -8.74
N PRO A 223 3.47 -3.20 -8.03
CA PRO A 223 2.78 -3.43 -6.78
C PRO A 223 3.14 -2.33 -5.77
N VAL A 224 2.22 -2.04 -4.85
CA VAL A 224 2.46 -1.10 -3.75
C VAL A 224 2.25 -1.82 -2.43
N THR A 225 3.23 -1.69 -1.54
CA THR A 225 3.12 -2.17 -0.17
C THR A 225 3.45 -1.06 0.83
N PHE A 226 2.79 -1.08 1.98
CA PHE A 226 3.06 -0.17 3.09
C PHE A 226 2.83 -0.90 4.42
N GLU A 227 3.29 -0.33 5.53
CA GLU A 227 3.20 -0.95 6.85
C GLU A 227 2.43 -0.06 7.83
N VAL A 228 1.55 -0.68 8.63
CA VAL A 228 0.80 -0.03 9.71
C VAL A 228 0.87 -0.93 10.94
N ASP A 229 1.36 -0.39 12.05
CA ASP A 229 1.47 -1.10 13.33
C ASP A 229 2.16 -2.49 13.25
N GLY A 230 3.10 -2.63 12.31
CA GLY A 230 3.87 -3.85 12.07
C GLY A 230 3.20 -4.88 11.16
N LEU A 231 2.04 -4.58 10.59
CA LEU A 231 1.39 -5.38 9.54
C LEU A 231 1.62 -4.76 8.17
N ARG A 232 1.90 -5.60 7.18
CA ARG A 232 2.15 -5.19 5.79
C ARG A 232 0.89 -5.31 4.94
N PHE A 233 0.60 -4.26 4.19
CA PHE A 233 -0.55 -4.15 3.32
C PHE A 233 -0.15 -4.11 1.85
N GLY A 234 -0.99 -4.66 0.98
CA GLY A 234 -0.93 -4.50 -0.48
C GLY A 234 -2.22 -3.86 -1.01
N CYS A 235 -2.19 -3.33 -2.24
CA CYS A 235 -3.34 -2.67 -2.87
C CYS A 235 -3.71 -3.33 -4.21
N SER A 236 -4.99 -3.50 -4.49
CA SER A 236 -5.48 -4.07 -5.76
C SER A 236 -6.82 -3.45 -6.14
N LEU A 237 -7.13 -3.38 -7.44
CA LEU A 237 -8.30 -2.66 -7.95
C LEU A 237 -9.06 -3.42 -9.04
N GLY A 238 -10.39 -3.30 -9.01
CA GLY A 238 -11.28 -3.64 -10.12
C GLY A 238 -11.10 -5.07 -10.64
N MET A 239 -10.73 -5.20 -11.92
CA MET A 239 -10.58 -6.52 -12.54
C MET A 239 -9.37 -7.31 -12.03
N GLU A 240 -8.46 -6.70 -11.27
CA GLU A 240 -7.26 -7.38 -10.74
C GLU A 240 -7.62 -8.56 -9.84
N LEU A 241 -8.83 -8.59 -9.26
CA LEU A 241 -9.34 -9.71 -8.47
C LEU A 241 -9.40 -11.03 -9.24
N HIS A 242 -9.60 -10.99 -10.55
CA HIS A 242 -9.63 -12.21 -11.38
C HIS A 242 -8.25 -12.83 -11.56
N TYR A 243 -7.17 -12.11 -11.27
CA TYR A 243 -5.80 -12.51 -11.64
C TYR A 243 -5.04 -13.00 -10.40
N PRO A 244 -4.94 -14.33 -10.18
CA PRO A 244 -4.24 -14.88 -9.02
C PRO A 244 -2.76 -14.50 -8.96
N GLU A 245 -2.15 -14.10 -10.08
CA GLU A 245 -0.76 -13.67 -10.16
C GLU A 245 -0.51 -12.40 -9.34
N ILE A 246 -1.48 -11.47 -9.30
CA ILE A 246 -1.39 -10.24 -8.48
C ILE A 246 -1.36 -10.60 -7.00
N PHE A 247 -2.24 -11.51 -6.57
CA PHE A 247 -2.36 -11.95 -5.18
C PHE A 247 -1.17 -12.82 -4.75
N THR A 248 -0.64 -13.62 -5.68
CA THR A 248 0.60 -14.39 -5.48
C THR A 248 1.83 -13.48 -5.38
N GLU A 249 1.88 -12.38 -6.14
CA GLU A 249 2.93 -11.38 -6.02
C GLU A 249 2.92 -10.73 -4.62
N TYR A 250 1.75 -10.34 -4.11
CA TYR A 250 1.64 -9.83 -2.74
C TYR A 250 2.00 -10.87 -1.67
N GLU A 251 1.69 -12.15 -1.89
CA GLU A 251 2.16 -13.23 -1.01
C GLU A 251 3.69 -13.27 -0.94
N ARG A 252 4.38 -13.13 -2.07
CA ARG A 252 5.86 -13.07 -2.14
C ARG A 252 6.45 -11.84 -1.48
N HIS A 253 5.68 -10.75 -1.40
CA HIS A 253 6.06 -9.54 -0.67
C HIS A 253 5.79 -9.60 0.84
N ASP A 254 5.46 -10.78 1.37
CA ASP A 254 5.16 -10.98 2.80
C ASP A 254 4.02 -10.07 3.29
N VAL A 255 3.03 -9.79 2.43
CA VAL A 255 1.81 -9.04 2.82
C VAL A 255 0.99 -9.85 3.82
N ASP A 256 0.40 -9.15 4.80
CA ASP A 256 -0.55 -9.68 5.79
C ASP A 256 -2.01 -9.39 5.40
N CYS A 257 -2.26 -8.31 4.66
CA CYS A 257 -3.60 -7.96 4.18
C CYS A 257 -3.56 -7.30 2.80
N VAL A 258 -4.35 -7.79 1.83
CA VAL A 258 -4.56 -7.09 0.55
C VAL A 258 -5.85 -6.27 0.64
N LEU A 259 -5.73 -4.97 0.35
CA LEU A 259 -6.83 -4.02 0.20
C LEU A 259 -7.31 -4.06 -1.24
N PHE A 260 -8.46 -4.69 -1.47
CA PHE A 260 -9.08 -4.80 -2.78
C PHE A 260 -10.31 -3.90 -2.87
N SER A 261 -10.26 -2.91 -3.76
CA SER A 261 -11.36 -1.99 -3.99
C SER A 261 -11.98 -2.19 -5.37
N THR A 262 -13.30 -2.16 -5.45
CA THR A 262 -14.06 -2.34 -6.68
C THR A 262 -15.20 -1.32 -6.81
N THR A 263 -15.61 -1.06 -8.04
CA THR A 263 -16.74 -0.19 -8.36
C THR A 263 -17.74 -0.88 -9.29
N GLY A 264 -18.89 -0.24 -9.55
CA GLY A 264 -19.99 -0.75 -10.37
C GLY A 264 -21.35 -0.67 -9.70
N GLU A 265 -22.40 -0.78 -10.51
CA GLU A 265 -23.80 -0.77 -10.06
C GLU A 265 -24.34 -2.19 -9.81
N THR A 266 -23.85 -3.17 -10.58
CA THR A 266 -24.34 -4.56 -10.50
C THR A 266 -23.44 -5.38 -9.59
N PRO A 267 -23.99 -6.04 -8.56
CA PRO A 267 -23.22 -6.95 -7.72
C PRO A 267 -22.63 -8.12 -8.53
N SER A 268 -21.41 -8.54 -8.17
CA SER A 268 -20.79 -9.75 -8.71
C SER A 268 -20.42 -10.70 -7.57
N LEU A 269 -21.16 -11.81 -7.44
CA LEU A 269 -20.81 -12.86 -6.49
C LEU A 269 -19.50 -13.59 -6.86
N ALA A 270 -19.10 -13.55 -8.13
CA ALA A 270 -17.83 -14.09 -8.57
C ALA A 270 -16.67 -13.36 -7.90
N PHE A 271 -16.75 -12.03 -7.79
CA PHE A 271 -15.71 -11.24 -7.10
C PHE A 271 -15.63 -11.62 -5.62
N VAL A 272 -16.77 -11.79 -4.96
CA VAL A 272 -16.81 -12.27 -3.57
C VAL A 272 -16.12 -13.62 -3.43
N ALA A 273 -16.42 -14.58 -4.30
CA ALA A 273 -15.81 -15.90 -4.28
C ALA A 273 -14.29 -15.85 -4.50
N GLU A 274 -13.83 -15.01 -5.43
CA GLU A 274 -12.42 -14.83 -5.73
C GLU A 274 -11.67 -14.16 -4.57
N ALA A 275 -12.23 -13.12 -3.95
CA ALA A 275 -11.63 -12.47 -2.78
C ALA A 275 -11.40 -13.48 -1.63
N LEU A 276 -12.40 -14.29 -1.32
CA LEU A 276 -12.30 -15.36 -0.33
C LEU A 276 -11.29 -16.44 -0.76
N GLY A 277 -11.30 -16.81 -2.04
CA GLY A 277 -10.37 -17.76 -2.63
C GLY A 277 -8.92 -17.28 -2.54
N HIS A 278 -8.65 -15.99 -2.77
CA HIS A 278 -7.32 -15.40 -2.65
C HIS A 278 -6.86 -15.33 -1.20
N ALA A 279 -7.74 -14.98 -0.27
CA ALA A 279 -7.45 -15.00 1.17
C ALA A 279 -7.03 -16.43 1.59
N ALA A 280 -7.83 -17.44 1.25
CA ALA A 280 -7.55 -18.84 1.55
C ALA A 280 -6.27 -19.35 0.88
N SER A 281 -6.07 -19.07 -0.40
CA SER A 281 -4.97 -19.61 -1.23
C SER A 281 -3.61 -19.01 -0.90
N ASN A 282 -3.60 -17.80 -0.33
CA ASN A 282 -2.37 -17.10 0.05
C ASN A 282 -2.16 -16.98 1.56
N SER A 283 -3.15 -17.40 2.37
CA SER A 283 -3.08 -17.40 3.84
C SER A 283 -2.76 -16.01 4.40
N TYR A 284 -3.50 -15.02 3.94
CA TYR A 284 -3.49 -13.65 4.45
C TYR A 284 -4.90 -13.06 4.43
N TRP A 285 -5.09 -11.88 5.03
CA TRP A 285 -6.37 -11.18 5.03
C TRP A 285 -6.66 -10.53 3.68
N VAL A 286 -7.93 -10.41 3.31
CA VAL A 286 -8.36 -9.60 2.17
C VAL A 286 -9.48 -8.68 2.60
N SER A 287 -9.30 -7.37 2.42
CA SER A 287 -10.37 -6.40 2.60
C SER A 287 -11.03 -6.13 1.26
N PHE A 288 -12.31 -6.43 1.16
CA PHE A 288 -13.14 -6.24 -0.03
C PHE A 288 -14.01 -5.01 0.18
N SER A 289 -13.79 -3.96 -0.63
CA SER A 289 -14.53 -2.71 -0.54
C SER A 289 -15.22 -2.36 -1.86
N ALA A 290 -16.53 -2.20 -1.81
CA ALA A 290 -17.42 -1.91 -2.93
C ALA A 290 -18.42 -0.80 -2.57
N HIS A 291 -19.06 -0.21 -3.58
CA HIS A 291 -20.14 0.75 -3.33
C HIS A 291 -21.41 0.08 -2.82
N ALA A 292 -22.18 0.81 -2.02
CA ALA A 292 -23.39 0.41 -1.34
C ALA A 292 -24.46 -0.19 -2.28
N PRO A 293 -24.69 0.27 -3.53
CA PRO A 293 -25.61 -0.41 -4.45
C PRO A 293 -25.26 -1.89 -4.71
N GLN A 294 -23.97 -2.26 -4.65
CA GLN A 294 -23.55 -3.65 -4.79
C GLN A 294 -23.80 -4.48 -3.51
N SER A 295 -23.95 -3.81 -2.36
CA SER A 295 -23.97 -4.47 -1.06
C SER A 295 -25.15 -5.41 -0.86
N VAL A 296 -26.23 -5.24 -1.63
CA VAL A 296 -27.42 -6.10 -1.58
C VAL A 296 -27.05 -7.57 -1.83
N MET A 297 -25.99 -7.84 -2.59
CA MET A 297 -25.47 -9.20 -2.77
C MET A 297 -23.99 -9.35 -2.39
N ALA A 298 -23.20 -8.29 -2.51
CA ALA A 298 -21.77 -8.29 -2.25
C ALA A 298 -21.39 -7.17 -1.26
N PRO A 299 -21.84 -7.23 0.01
CA PRO A 299 -21.51 -6.23 1.00
C PRO A 299 -20.00 -6.20 1.26
N SER A 300 -19.46 -5.01 1.51
CA SER A 300 -18.04 -4.84 1.84
C SER A 300 -17.69 -5.61 3.10
N GLY A 301 -16.49 -6.16 3.17
CA GLY A 301 -16.09 -7.05 4.27
C GLY A 301 -14.60 -7.31 4.37
N ILE A 302 -14.21 -7.97 5.45
CA ILE A 302 -12.82 -8.40 5.68
C ILE A 302 -12.83 -9.93 5.77
N ALA A 303 -12.17 -10.57 4.81
CA ALA A 303 -11.97 -12.00 4.73
C ALA A 303 -10.72 -12.41 5.52
N ALA A 304 -10.87 -13.46 6.34
CA ALA A 304 -9.80 -14.07 7.09
C ALA A 304 -8.94 -15.01 6.23
N PRO A 305 -7.72 -15.36 6.68
CA PRO A 305 -6.80 -16.25 5.95
C PRO A 305 -7.32 -17.66 5.63
N ASP A 306 -8.46 -18.07 6.21
CA ASP A 306 -9.15 -19.33 5.95
C ASP A 306 -10.21 -19.22 4.82
N GLY A 307 -10.36 -18.04 4.23
CA GLY A 307 -11.35 -17.76 3.19
C GLY A 307 -12.77 -17.58 3.70
N GLN A 308 -12.95 -17.26 4.99
CA GLN A 308 -14.24 -16.91 5.56
C GLN A 308 -14.33 -15.42 5.87
N TRP A 309 -15.54 -14.86 5.85
CA TRP A 309 -15.75 -13.49 6.29
C TRP A 309 -15.56 -13.37 7.81
N ALA A 310 -14.65 -12.52 8.26
CA ALA A 310 -14.53 -12.15 9.66
C ALA A 310 -15.55 -11.08 10.05
N VAL A 311 -15.86 -10.15 9.14
CA VAL A 311 -16.89 -9.13 9.30
C VAL A 311 -17.39 -8.66 7.93
N ARG A 312 -18.63 -8.17 7.86
CA ARG A 312 -19.24 -7.55 6.68
C ARG A 312 -20.10 -6.36 7.08
N CYS A 313 -20.24 -5.42 6.15
CA CYS A 313 -21.22 -4.34 6.23
C CYS A 313 -22.64 -4.89 6.05
N PRO A 314 -23.67 -4.10 6.37
CA PRO A 314 -25.06 -4.44 6.06
C PRO A 314 -25.29 -4.63 4.55
N ALA A 315 -26.17 -5.57 4.22
CA ALA A 315 -26.57 -5.88 2.84
C ALA A 315 -27.84 -5.13 2.44
N ASN A 316 -27.96 -3.85 2.79
CA ASN A 316 -29.19 -3.06 2.66
C ASN A 316 -29.12 -1.93 1.60
N GLY A 317 -27.96 -1.72 0.96
CA GLY A 317 -27.79 -0.68 -0.05
C GLY A 317 -27.29 0.65 0.50
N ASP A 318 -27.01 0.74 1.81
CA ASP A 318 -26.60 1.98 2.47
C ASP A 318 -25.09 2.07 2.68
N ALA A 319 -24.57 3.29 2.76
CA ALA A 319 -23.19 3.53 3.18
C ALA A 319 -23.00 3.07 4.64
N ALA A 320 -21.89 2.38 4.91
CA ALA A 320 -21.61 1.80 6.22
C ALA A 320 -20.13 1.43 6.37
N ILE A 321 -19.72 1.13 7.60
CA ILE A 321 -18.44 0.48 7.89
C ILE A 321 -18.64 -0.88 8.57
N ALA A 322 -17.66 -1.75 8.39
CA ALA A 322 -17.50 -2.98 9.13
C ALA A 322 -16.08 -3.04 9.70
N ILE A 323 -15.94 -3.54 10.93
CA ILE A 323 -14.69 -3.45 11.68
C ILE A 323 -14.32 -4.79 12.32
N THR A 324 -13.05 -5.15 12.28
CA THR A 324 -12.51 -6.32 12.98
C THR A 324 -11.04 -6.13 13.31
N ASN A 325 -10.50 -6.94 14.22
CA ASN A 325 -9.07 -7.00 14.46
C ASN A 325 -8.43 -8.00 13.50
N ILE A 326 -7.48 -7.53 12.70
CA ILE A 326 -6.63 -8.39 11.88
C ILE A 326 -5.29 -8.62 12.58
N ARG A 327 -4.68 -9.78 12.35
CA ARG A 327 -3.38 -10.13 12.93
C ARG A 327 -2.52 -10.91 11.95
N ASN A 328 -1.19 -10.80 12.08
CA ASN A 328 -0.30 -11.74 11.42
C ASN A 328 -0.33 -13.10 12.15
N ASP A 329 0.16 -14.12 11.46
CA ASP A 329 0.33 -15.45 12.02
C ASP A 329 1.75 -15.94 11.68
N PRO A 330 2.76 -15.55 12.48
CA PRO A 330 4.15 -15.91 12.20
C PRO A 330 4.42 -17.40 12.41
N GLU A 331 3.54 -18.11 13.12
CA GLU A 331 3.63 -19.56 13.36
C GLU A 331 2.96 -20.37 12.23
N SER A 332 2.22 -19.71 11.33
CA SER A 332 1.55 -20.36 10.21
C SER A 332 2.52 -21.12 9.32
N LEU A 333 2.35 -22.44 9.25
CA LEU A 333 3.13 -23.31 8.37
C LEU A 333 2.64 -23.25 6.91
N ALA A 334 1.46 -22.66 6.65
CA ALA A 334 0.82 -22.69 5.35
C ALA A 334 1.64 -21.98 4.26
N ARG A 335 2.05 -20.71 4.48
CA ARG A 335 2.82 -19.94 3.50
C ARG A 335 4.20 -20.57 3.23
N PRO A 336 5.02 -20.92 4.25
CA PRO A 336 6.29 -21.60 4.01
C PRO A 336 6.14 -22.90 3.24
N TRP A 337 5.14 -23.73 3.58
CA TRP A 337 4.88 -24.98 2.87
C TRP A 337 4.46 -24.74 1.41
N ARG A 338 3.51 -23.84 1.17
CA ARG A 338 3.02 -23.55 -0.19
C ARG A 338 4.09 -22.94 -1.08
N ARG A 339 5.00 -22.13 -0.54
CA ARG A 339 6.19 -21.64 -1.26
C ARG A 339 7.10 -22.79 -1.70
N LYS A 340 7.33 -23.78 -0.84
CA LYS A 340 8.07 -25.00 -1.20
C LYS A 340 7.34 -25.83 -2.25
N ALA A 341 6.04 -26.06 -2.06
CA ALA A 341 5.21 -26.83 -2.99
C ALA A 341 5.16 -26.21 -4.40
N ARG A 342 5.13 -24.88 -4.51
CA ARG A 342 5.14 -24.16 -5.80
C ARG A 342 6.54 -24.06 -6.45
N ALA A 343 7.59 -24.47 -5.75
CA ALA A 343 8.93 -24.59 -6.31
C ALA A 343 9.12 -25.99 -6.90
N ASP A 344 10.37 -26.43 -7.10
CA ASP A 344 10.67 -27.73 -7.71
C ASP A 344 10.53 -28.93 -6.73
N LEU A 345 9.76 -28.80 -5.65
CA LEU A 345 9.65 -29.82 -4.59
C LEU A 345 9.26 -31.19 -5.16
N TYR A 346 8.33 -31.22 -6.13
CA TYR A 346 7.80 -32.48 -6.66
C TYR A 346 8.67 -33.13 -7.71
N ARG A 347 9.57 -32.37 -8.36
CA ARG A 347 10.32 -32.86 -9.53
C ARG A 347 11.14 -34.12 -9.24
N PRO A 348 11.86 -34.26 -8.10
CA PRO A 348 12.59 -35.49 -7.77
C PRO A 348 11.69 -36.68 -7.38
N HIS A 349 10.39 -36.43 -7.16
CA HIS A 349 9.42 -37.43 -6.73
C HIS A 349 8.45 -37.85 -7.85
N GLN A 350 8.54 -37.24 -9.03
CA GLN A 350 7.78 -37.65 -10.20
C GLN A 350 8.36 -38.95 -10.76
N ILE A 351 7.48 -39.91 -11.02
CA ILE A 351 7.84 -41.20 -11.61
C ILE A 351 7.72 -41.06 -13.12
N ASP A 352 8.84 -41.20 -13.83
CA ASP A 352 8.88 -41.17 -15.29
C ASP A 352 8.97 -42.61 -15.83
N GLY A 353 8.20 -42.91 -16.88
CA GLY A 353 8.31 -44.17 -17.62
C GLY A 353 7.56 -45.36 -17.00
N ASP A 354 6.72 -45.14 -15.99
CA ASP A 354 5.84 -46.18 -15.46
C ASP A 354 4.59 -46.31 -16.35
N PRO A 355 4.31 -47.46 -16.98
CA PRO A 355 3.18 -47.60 -17.90
C PRO A 355 1.81 -47.36 -17.27
N ARG A 356 1.65 -47.57 -15.96
CA ARG A 356 0.39 -47.32 -15.24
C ARG A 356 0.22 -45.84 -14.92
N SER A 357 1.31 -45.11 -14.67
CA SER A 357 1.30 -43.65 -14.53
C SER A 357 1.09 -42.95 -15.88
N ASP A 358 1.81 -43.40 -16.91
CA ASP A 358 1.86 -42.73 -18.22
C ASP A 358 0.65 -43.04 -19.11
N GLY A 359 0.14 -44.28 -19.05
CA GLY A 359 -0.95 -44.74 -19.93
C GLY A 359 -2.29 -44.05 -19.69
N ARG A 360 -2.54 -43.55 -18.48
CA ARG A 360 -3.79 -42.88 -18.02
C ARG A 360 -5.10 -43.60 -18.37
N ASN A 361 -5.04 -44.85 -18.81
CA ASN A 361 -6.13 -45.65 -19.35
C ASN A 361 -6.34 -46.98 -18.61
N LEU A 362 -5.66 -47.15 -17.46
CA LEU A 362 -5.75 -48.31 -16.59
C LEU A 362 -5.98 -47.84 -15.15
N PHE A 363 -6.80 -48.59 -14.38
CA PHE A 363 -6.95 -48.40 -12.94
C PHE A 363 -5.75 -48.94 -12.17
#